data_AF-A0A3D0I5S7-F1
#
_entry.id   AF-A0A3D0I5S7-F1
#
_cell.length_a   1.000
_cell.length_b   1.000
_cell.length_c   1.000
_cell.angle_alpha   90.00
_cell.angle_beta   90.00
_cell.angle_gamma   90.00
#
_symmetry.space_group_name_H-M   'P 1'
#
loop_
_entity.id
_entity.type
_entity.pdbx_description
1 polymer ?
#
loop_
_entity_poly.entity_id
_entity_poly.type
_entity_poly.pdbx_seq_one_letter_code
_entity_poly.pdbx_strand_id
1 'polypeptide(L)'
;VFHARWEARVFGMSLLAGLRLGGSIDQRRHGLERLDPVTYLRDGYYGRWLVGLEQSLLERGVLRPGELEARLSGERGATAPLPALPAPSRPAEHPFLRRLDRRPAFRVGDRVRTRNHQPAGHTRLPAYARTRRGVVA
;
A
#
# COMPACT_ATOMS: atom_id res chain seq x y z
N VAL A 1 15.43 4.81 14.38
CA VAL A 1 14.19 4.41 13.66
C VAL A 1 13.83 5.45 12.60
N PHE A 2 13.65 6.72 12.97
CA PHE A 2 13.44 7.83 12.03
C PHE A 2 14.71 8.69 11.92
N HIS A 3 15.04 9.15 10.72
CA HIS A 3 16.15 10.07 10.42
C HIS A 3 15.75 11.54 10.61
N ALA A 4 14.46 11.85 10.48
CA ALA A 4 13.91 13.19 10.70
C ALA A 4 12.50 13.14 11.28
N ARG A 5 12.08 14.21 11.96
CA ARG A 5 10.76 14.28 12.63
C ARG A 5 9.58 14.11 11.66
N TRP A 6 9.73 14.56 10.42
CA TRP A 6 8.66 14.44 9.42
C TRP A 6 8.36 12.98 9.07
N GLU A 7 9.35 12.09 9.12
CA GLU A 7 9.17 10.66 8.83
C GLU A 7 8.22 10.00 9.85
N ALA A 8 8.37 10.35 11.13
CA ALA A 8 7.47 9.89 12.19
C ALA A 8 6.03 10.40 11.99
N ARG A 9 5.87 11.62 11.45
CA ARG A 9 4.56 12.16 11.10
C ARG A 9 3.94 11.38 9.95
N VAL A 10 4.69 11.11 8.88
CA VAL A 10 4.22 10.32 7.73
C VAL A 10 3.80 8.92 8.16
N PHE A 11 4.58 8.27 9.02
CA PHE A 11 4.22 6.99 9.61
C PHE A 11 2.88 7.05 10.35
N GLY A 12 2.72 8.03 11.26
CA GLY A 12 1.49 8.22 12.03
C GLY A 12 0.28 8.54 11.14
N MET A 13 0.44 9.42 10.16
CA MET A 13 -0.61 9.75 9.18
C MET A 13 -1.02 8.54 8.35
N SER A 14 -0.06 7.74 7.89
CA SER A 14 -0.33 6.53 7.10
C SER A 14 -1.10 5.47 7.91
N LEU A 15 -0.75 5.31 9.19
CA LEU A 15 -1.46 4.42 10.11
C LEU A 15 -2.90 4.91 10.34
N LEU A 16 -3.05 6.20 10.65
CA LEU A 16 -4.35 6.82 10.87
C LEU A 16 -5.25 6.73 9.63
N ALA A 17 -4.71 7.00 8.44
CA ALA A 17 -5.43 6.85 7.18
C ALA A 17 -5.90 5.41 6.96
N GLY A 18 -5.05 4.42 7.23
CA GLY A 18 -5.44 3.01 7.17
C GLY A 18 -6.57 2.65 8.14
N LEU A 19 -6.56 3.20 9.35
CA LEU A 19 -7.63 2.98 10.34
C LEU A 19 -8.93 3.69 9.96
N ARG A 20 -8.86 4.93 9.49
CA ARG A 20 -10.03 5.78 9.19
C ARG A 20 -10.70 5.46 7.86
N LEU A 21 -9.89 5.16 6.85
CA LEU A 21 -10.35 4.98 5.46
C LEU A 21 -10.39 3.50 5.07
N GLY A 22 -9.79 2.61 5.86
CA GLY A 22 -9.65 1.20 5.52
C GLY A 22 -8.77 0.95 4.29
N GLY A 23 -8.87 -0.25 3.74
CA GLY A 23 -8.07 -0.70 2.59
C GLY A 23 -7.04 -1.76 2.97
N SER A 24 -6.65 -2.57 1.99
CA SER A 24 -5.72 -3.69 2.22
C SER A 24 -4.26 -3.23 2.15
N ILE A 25 -3.36 -4.06 2.69
CA ILE A 25 -1.91 -3.88 2.48
C ILE A 25 -1.55 -3.95 0.99
N ASP A 26 -2.25 -4.77 0.22
CA ASP A 26 -2.03 -4.93 -1.22
C ASP A 26 -2.40 -3.66 -1.99
N GLN A 27 -3.52 -3.01 -1.64
CA GLN A 27 -3.89 -1.71 -2.22
C GLN A 27 -2.82 -0.64 -1.95
N ARG A 28 -2.28 -0.59 -0.72
CA ARG A 28 -1.20 0.35 -0.38
C ARG A 28 0.08 0.07 -1.16
N ARG A 29 0.48 -1.20 -1.27
CA ARG A 29 1.65 -1.59 -2.06
C ARG A 29 1.46 -1.25 -3.53
N HIS A 30 0.27 -1.47 -4.06
CA HIS A 30 -0.04 -1.08 -5.43
C HIS A 30 0.00 0.43 -5.65
N GLY A 31 -0.44 1.23 -4.67
CA GLY A 31 -0.25 2.69 -4.71
C GLY A 31 1.22 3.07 -4.87
N LEU A 32 2.12 2.43 -4.10
CA LEU A 32 3.56 2.69 -4.22
C LEU A 32 4.15 2.22 -5.56
N GLU A 33 3.61 1.16 -6.16
CA GLU A 33 4.04 0.65 -7.48
C GLU A 33 3.65 1.58 -8.64
N ARG A 34 2.68 2.48 -8.43
CA ARG A 34 2.22 3.45 -9.43
C ARG A 34 2.91 4.81 -9.35
N LEU A 35 3.81 4.99 -8.38
CA LEU A 35 4.58 6.23 -8.27
C LEU A 35 5.47 6.40 -9.51
N ASP A 36 5.74 7.66 -9.86
CA ASP A 36 6.77 7.98 -10.84
C ASP A 36 8.09 7.28 -10.45
N PRO A 37 8.77 6.57 -11.37
CA PRO A 37 9.97 5.80 -11.04
C PRO A 37 11.10 6.65 -10.45
N VAL A 38 11.26 7.90 -10.87
CA VAL A 38 12.30 8.80 -10.35
C VAL A 38 11.95 9.20 -8.92
N THR A 39 10.70 9.62 -8.67
CA THR A 39 10.18 9.89 -7.32
C THR A 39 10.36 8.68 -6.39
N TYR A 40 10.03 7.48 -6.86
CA TYR A 40 10.15 6.24 -6.07
C TYR A 40 11.59 5.99 -5.59
N LEU A 41 12.58 6.26 -6.45
CA LEU A 41 13.99 6.01 -6.16
C LEU A 41 14.66 7.16 -5.38
N ARG A 42 14.24 8.41 -5.60
CA ARG A 42 14.91 9.59 -5.05
C ARG A 42 14.44 9.97 -3.64
N ASP A 43 13.14 9.87 -3.37
CA ASP A 43 12.54 10.55 -2.21
C ASP A 43 12.65 9.73 -0.89
N GLY A 44 13.33 8.59 -0.93
CA GLY A 44 13.59 7.76 0.25
C GLY A 44 12.35 7.02 0.78
N TYR A 45 12.53 6.29 1.90
CA TYR A 45 11.53 5.33 2.38
C TYR A 45 10.22 5.97 2.81
N TYR A 46 10.26 7.08 3.56
CA TYR A 46 9.07 7.78 4.01
C TYR A 46 8.58 8.83 3.01
N GLY A 47 9.42 9.28 2.07
CA GLY A 47 8.98 10.16 0.98
C GLY A 47 8.00 9.45 0.05
N ARG A 48 8.33 8.22 -0.39
CA ARG A 48 7.37 7.41 -1.18
C ARG A 48 6.06 7.12 -0.43
N TRP A 49 6.10 6.99 0.91
CA TRP A 49 4.88 6.82 1.72
C TRP A 49 4.03 8.08 1.72
N LEU A 50 4.65 9.26 1.80
CA LEU A 50 3.96 10.54 1.75
C LEU A 50 3.26 10.73 0.39
N VAL A 51 3.98 10.55 -0.72
CA VAL A 51 3.40 10.67 -2.07
C VAL A 51 2.27 9.65 -2.28
N GLY A 52 2.48 8.39 -1.86
CA GLY A 52 1.44 7.37 -1.95
C GLY A 52 0.21 7.67 -1.08
N LEU A 53 0.39 8.31 0.07
CA LEU A 53 -0.70 8.76 0.93
C LEU A 53 -1.48 9.90 0.26
N GLU A 54 -0.80 10.91 -0.27
CA GLU A 54 -1.41 12.03 -0.99
C GLU A 54 -2.27 11.54 -2.17
N GLN A 55 -1.71 10.68 -3.03
CA GLN A 55 -2.45 10.05 -4.12
C GLN A 55 -3.67 9.27 -3.62
N SER A 56 -3.51 8.47 -2.56
CA SER A 56 -4.63 7.72 -1.99
C SER A 56 -5.74 8.62 -1.42
N LEU A 57 -5.39 9.77 -0.84
CA LEU A 57 -6.39 10.72 -0.31
C LEU A 57 -7.15 11.42 -1.44
N LEU A 58 -6.47 11.76 -2.54
CA LEU A 58 -7.09 12.30 -3.76
C LEU A 58 -8.02 11.27 -4.42
N GLU A 59 -7.55 10.03 -4.64
CA GLU A 59 -8.34 8.95 -5.26
C GLU A 59 -9.61 8.60 -4.48
N ARG A 60 -9.57 8.77 -3.16
CA ARG A 60 -10.70 8.51 -2.26
C ARG A 60 -11.59 9.75 -2.05
N GLY A 61 -11.27 10.88 -2.68
CA GLY A 61 -12.01 12.13 -2.56
C GLY A 61 -11.93 12.79 -1.18
N VAL A 62 -10.95 12.40 -0.35
CA VAL A 62 -10.72 13.05 0.96
C VAL A 62 -10.06 14.42 0.77
N LEU A 63 -9.18 14.52 -0.22
CA LEU A 63 -8.64 15.78 -0.72
C LEU A 63 -9.22 16.06 -2.10
N ARG A 64 -9.54 17.33 -2.37
CA ARG A 64 -9.86 17.79 -3.72
C ARG A 64 -8.57 18.07 -4.51
N PRO A 65 -8.60 17.95 -5.85
CA PRO A 65 -7.48 18.40 -6.68
C PRO A 65 -7.12 19.86 -6.37
N GLY A 66 -5.84 20.17 -6.17
CA GLY A 66 -5.36 21.53 -5.85
C GLY A 66 -5.52 21.95 -4.39
N GLU A 67 -6.21 21.18 -3.55
CA GLU A 67 -6.47 21.56 -2.15
C GLU A 67 -5.21 21.60 -1.30
N LEU A 68 -4.28 20.67 -1.54
CA LEU A 68 -3.02 20.62 -0.79
C LEU A 68 -2.14 21.83 -1.15
N GLU A 69 -2.04 22.15 -2.44
CA GLU A 69 -1.27 23.27 -2.98
C GLU A 69 -1.81 24.61 -2.44
N ALA A 70 -3.13 24.80 -2.45
CA ALA A 70 -3.79 25.98 -1.87
C ALA A 70 -3.51 26.12 -0.37
N ARG A 71 -3.51 25.01 0.38
CA ARG A 71 -3.17 25.03 1.81
C ARG A 71 -1.71 25.36 2.06
N LEU A 72 -0.81 24.89 1.21
CA LEU A 72 0.61 25.20 1.28
C LEU A 72 0.90 26.66 0.91
N SER A 73 0.09 27.28 0.04
CA SER A 73 0.18 28.71 -0.29
C SER A 73 -0.49 29.64 0.73
N GLY A 74 -1.12 29.09 1.77
CA GLY A 74 -1.69 29.85 2.89
C GLY A 74 -3.21 29.99 2.87
N GLU A 75 -3.90 29.43 1.87
CA GLU A 75 -5.36 29.42 1.82
C GLU A 75 -5.93 28.33 2.74
N ARG A 76 -6.80 28.72 3.68
CA ARG A 76 -7.50 27.76 4.54
C ARG A 76 -8.79 27.32 3.88
N GLY A 77 -8.76 26.20 3.17
CA GLY A 77 -9.95 25.54 2.65
C GLY A 77 -10.73 24.79 3.74
N ALA A 78 -12.03 24.58 3.50
CA ALA A 78 -12.88 23.74 4.37
C ALA A 78 -12.37 22.29 4.39
N THR A 79 -12.26 21.69 5.58
CA THR A 79 -11.84 20.29 5.75
C THR A 79 -13.07 19.39 5.65
N ALA A 80 -13.05 18.37 4.79
CA ALA A 80 -14.09 17.33 4.84
C ALA A 80 -14.01 16.57 6.19
N PRO A 81 -15.14 16.30 6.84
CA PRO A 81 -15.13 15.48 8.06
C PRO A 81 -14.62 14.08 7.75
N LEU A 82 -13.63 13.60 8.52
CA LEU A 82 -13.13 12.24 8.42
C LEU A 82 -14.09 11.27 9.13
N PRO A 83 -14.26 10.02 8.63
CA PRO A 83 -15.01 8.98 9.35
C PRO A 83 -14.47 8.80 10.77
N ALA A 84 -15.30 8.44 11.76
CA ALA A 84 -14.81 8.19 13.12
C ALA A 84 -13.72 7.10 13.16
N LEU A 85 -12.84 7.13 14.18
CA LEU A 85 -11.90 6.02 14.37
C LEU A 85 -12.67 4.74 14.67
N PRO A 86 -12.33 3.61 14.04
CA PRO A 86 -12.80 2.33 14.54
C PRO A 86 -12.25 2.10 15.96
N ALA A 87 -13.00 1.39 16.80
CA ALA A 87 -12.51 0.97 18.10
C ALA A 87 -11.21 0.16 17.93
N PRO A 88 -10.23 0.31 18.84
CA PRO A 88 -9.01 -0.49 18.81
C PRO A 88 -9.40 -1.97 18.87
N SER A 89 -9.03 -2.74 17.86
CA SER A 89 -9.19 -4.19 17.84
C SER A 89 -7.82 -4.84 18.00
N ARG A 90 -7.75 -5.91 18.80
CA ARG A 90 -6.56 -6.78 18.76
C ARG A 90 -6.52 -7.44 17.39
N PRO A 91 -5.42 -7.28 16.62
CA PRO A 91 -5.29 -8.03 15.39
C PRO A 91 -5.33 -9.52 15.72
N ALA A 92 -6.07 -10.28 14.92
CA ALA A 92 -6.01 -11.74 14.98
C ALA A 92 -4.54 -12.19 14.84
N GLU A 93 -4.16 -13.32 15.45
CA GLU A 93 -2.79 -13.86 15.36
C GLU A 93 -2.34 -14.08 13.90
N HIS A 94 -3.30 -14.37 13.02
CA HIS A 94 -3.06 -14.57 11.59
C HIS A 94 -4.05 -13.77 10.73
N PRO A 95 -3.92 -12.43 10.64
CA PRO A 95 -4.95 -11.56 10.09
C PRO A 95 -5.15 -11.74 8.57
N PHE A 96 -4.19 -12.38 7.90
CA PHE A 96 -4.20 -12.63 6.45
C PHE A 96 -4.58 -14.06 6.06
N LEU A 97 -4.62 -15.01 7.01
CA LEU A 97 -5.00 -16.39 6.70
C LEU A 97 -6.51 -16.49 6.49
N ARG A 98 -6.92 -17.32 5.53
CA ARG A 98 -8.31 -17.62 5.22
C ARG A 98 -8.48 -19.12 5.08
N ARG A 99 -9.58 -19.66 5.61
CA ARG A 99 -9.95 -21.07 5.40
C ARG A 99 -10.51 -21.21 3.98
N LEU A 100 -10.07 -22.25 3.28
CA LEU A 100 -10.56 -22.60 1.96
C LEU A 100 -11.01 -24.07 1.98
N ASP A 101 -12.12 -24.38 1.33
CA ASP A 101 -12.66 -25.75 1.29
C ASP A 101 -12.04 -26.62 0.19
N ARG A 102 -11.10 -26.05 -0.58
CA ARG A 102 -10.35 -26.76 -1.62
C ARG A 102 -9.00 -27.26 -1.08
N ARG A 103 -8.60 -28.44 -1.55
CA ARG A 103 -7.28 -29.00 -1.25
C ARG A 103 -6.16 -28.22 -1.97
N PRO A 104 -4.95 -28.13 -1.39
CA PRO A 104 -3.78 -27.57 -2.08
C PRO A 104 -3.50 -28.32 -3.39
N ALA A 105 -3.16 -27.59 -4.45
CA ALA A 105 -2.85 -28.17 -5.76
C ALA A 105 -1.41 -28.71 -5.87
N PHE A 106 -0.53 -28.33 -4.94
CA PHE A 106 0.88 -28.70 -4.92
C PHE A 106 1.28 -29.15 -3.52
N ARG A 107 2.38 -29.91 -3.45
CA ARG A 107 3.04 -30.39 -2.23
C ARG A 107 4.52 -30.02 -2.26
N VAL A 108 5.16 -30.02 -1.08
CA VAL A 108 6.61 -29.86 -0.96
C VAL A 108 7.30 -30.95 -1.81
N GLY A 109 8.29 -30.56 -2.61
CA GLY A 109 9.00 -31.42 -3.57
C GLY A 109 8.47 -31.35 -5.01
N ASP A 110 7.28 -30.79 -5.24
CA ASP A 110 6.72 -30.70 -6.59
C ASP A 110 7.55 -29.76 -7.48
N ARG A 111 7.84 -30.20 -8.70
CA ARG A 111 8.43 -29.35 -9.75
C ARG A 111 7.34 -28.46 -10.34
N VAL A 112 7.56 -27.15 -10.26
CA VAL A 112 6.62 -26.14 -10.75
C VAL A 112 7.27 -25.21 -11.76
N ARG A 113 6.43 -24.57 -12.57
CA ARG A 113 6.84 -23.47 -13.45
C ARG A 113 5.93 -22.27 -13.21
N THR A 114 6.50 -21.12 -12.93
CA THR A 114 5.73 -19.88 -12.82
C THR A 114 5.14 -19.49 -14.17
N ARG A 115 3.96 -18.87 -14.16
CA ARG A 115 3.31 -18.38 -15.37
C ARG A 115 4.08 -17.19 -15.95
N ASN A 116 3.94 -16.95 -17.25
CA ASN A 116 4.28 -15.65 -17.85
C ASN A 116 3.17 -14.63 -17.53
N HIS A 117 3.10 -14.21 -16.26
CA HIS A 117 2.01 -13.36 -15.76
C HIS A 117 2.46 -11.90 -15.67
N GLN A 118 1.80 -11.01 -16.43
CA GLN A 118 2.15 -9.59 -16.56
C GLN A 118 0.87 -8.72 -16.50
N PRO A 119 0.14 -8.71 -15.39
CA PRO A 119 -1.02 -7.84 -15.26
C PRO A 119 -0.58 -6.37 -15.22
N ALA A 120 -1.45 -5.47 -15.67
CA ALA A 120 -1.26 -4.03 -15.50
C ALA A 120 -1.38 -3.60 -14.02
N GLY A 121 -2.11 -4.37 -13.21
CA GLY A 121 -2.31 -4.13 -11.78
C GLY A 121 -1.32 -4.87 -10.87
N HIS A 122 -1.58 -4.81 -9.57
CA HIS A 122 -0.74 -5.42 -8.53
C HIS A 122 -0.48 -6.92 -8.76
N THR A 123 0.78 -7.34 -8.65
CA THR A 123 1.15 -8.75 -8.58
C THR A 123 2.34 -8.97 -7.67
N ARG A 124 2.44 -10.16 -7.09
CA ARG A 124 3.55 -10.57 -6.23
C ARG A 124 4.57 -11.45 -6.95
N LEU A 125 4.39 -11.70 -8.26
CA LEU A 125 5.37 -12.44 -9.08
C LEU A 125 6.39 -11.46 -9.70
N PRO A 126 7.63 -11.40 -9.19
CA PRO A 126 8.65 -10.50 -9.73
C PRO A 126 9.06 -10.94 -11.14
N ALA A 127 9.50 -9.98 -11.95
CA ALA A 127 9.82 -10.20 -13.36
C ALA A 127 10.87 -11.28 -13.59
N TYR A 128 11.95 -11.29 -12.79
CA TYR A 128 13.04 -12.28 -12.93
C TYR A 128 12.59 -13.72 -12.67
N ALA A 129 11.51 -13.91 -11.90
CA ALA A 129 10.96 -15.21 -11.55
C ALA A 129 9.90 -15.72 -12.55
N ARG A 130 9.51 -14.94 -13.56
CA ARG A 130 8.51 -15.36 -14.57
C ARG A 130 9.06 -16.46 -15.46
N THR A 131 8.21 -17.43 -15.81
CA THR A 131 8.57 -18.61 -16.65
C THR A 131 9.68 -19.51 -16.11
N ARG A 132 10.12 -19.29 -14.87
CA ARG A 132 11.19 -20.06 -14.24
C ARG A 132 10.65 -21.37 -13.68
N ARG A 133 11.50 -22.41 -13.72
CA ARG A 133 11.25 -23.70 -13.08
C ARG A 133 11.83 -23.68 -11.67
N GLY A 134 11.14 -24.32 -10.74
CA GLY A 134 11.57 -24.44 -9.35
C GLY A 134 10.92 -25.64 -8.67
N VAL A 135 11.17 -25.76 -7.37
CA VAL A 135 10.61 -26.81 -6.51
C VAL A 135 9.87 -26.13 -5.36
N VAL A 136 8.68 -26.63 -5.03
CA VAL A 136 7.95 -26.19 -3.83
C VAL A 136 8.72 -26.65 -2.59
N ALA A 137 9.05 -25.73 -1.69
CA ALA A 137 9.77 -25.97 -0.44
C ALA A 137 8.84 -25.88 0.77
#